data_AF-A0A357K340-F1
#
_entry.id   AF-A0A357K340-F1
#
_cell.length_a   1.000
_cell.length_b   1.000
_cell.length_c   1.000
_cell.angle_alpha   90.00
_cell.angle_beta   90.00
_cell.angle_gamma   90.00
#
_symmetry.space_group_name_H-M   'P 1'
#
loop_
_entity.id
_entity.type
_entity.pdbx_description
1 polymer ?
#
loop_
_entity_poly.entity_id
_entity_poly.type
_entity_poly.pdbx_seq_one_letter_code
_entity_poly.pdbx_strand_id
1 'polypeptide(L)' 'MSDAPLPENTSYDDAVRELQDILQQMQSSELGIDALTSKLQRASTLLDFCQQRLTKTEAEVQAVLKRLGLEDAE' A
#
# COMPACT_ATOMS: atom_id res chain seq x y z
N MET A 1 -5.04 1.58 22.08
CA MET A 1 -3.97 0.79 21.43
C MET A 1 -4.64 -0.05 20.36
N SER A 2 -4.67 0.44 19.11
CA SER A 2 -5.42 -0.19 18.01
C SER A 2 -4.61 -0.18 16.71
N ASP A 3 -3.30 -0.35 16.83
CA ASP A 3 -2.41 -0.52 15.69
C ASP A 3 -2.19 -2.02 15.50
N ALA A 4 -3.10 -2.65 14.74
CA ALA A 4 -2.94 -4.04 14.36
C ALA A 4 -1.94 -4.10 13.20
N PRO A 5 -0.79 -4.80 13.35
CA PRO A 5 0.20 -4.89 12.28
C PRO A 5 -0.39 -5.58 11.05
N LEU A 6 0.08 -5.17 9.87
CA LEU A 6 -0.26 -5.84 8.61
C LEU A 6 0.14 -7.33 8.69
N PRO A 7 -0.72 -8.27 8.27
CA PRO A 7 -0.34 -9.68 8.19
C PRO A 7 0.92 -9.86 7.35
N GLU A 8 1.85 -10.71 7.80
CA GLU A 8 3.17 -10.91 7.17
C GLU A 8 3.13 -11.32 5.69
N ASN A 9 1.97 -11.79 5.20
CA ASN A 9 1.75 -12.19 3.81
C ASN A 9 0.71 -11.33 3.06
N THR A 10 0.49 -10.08 3.49
CA THR A 10 -0.43 -9.18 2.78
C THR A 10 0.07 -8.98 1.35
N SER A 11 -0.75 -9.34 0.35
CA SER A 11 -0.42 -9.09 -1.04
C SER A 11 -0.67 -7.61 -1.39
N TYR A 12 -0.07 -7.13 -2.48
CA TYR A 12 -0.35 -5.77 -2.97
C TYR A 12 -1.84 -5.59 -3.27
N ASP A 13 -2.47 -6.59 -3.89
CA ASP A 13 -3.89 -6.56 -4.23
C ASP A 13 -4.78 -6.51 -2.98
N ASP A 14 -4.42 -7.25 -1.93
CA ASP A 14 -5.16 -7.23 -0.67
C ASP A 14 -5.01 -5.88 0.05
N ALA A 15 -3.81 -5.30 0.04
CA ALA A 15 -3.58 -3.97 0.61
C ALA A 15 -4.40 -2.89 -0.12
N VAL A 16 -4.49 -2.98 -1.46
CA VAL A 16 -5.31 -2.07 -2.27
C VAL A 16 -6.81 -2.27 -2.00
N ARG A 17 -7.27 -3.52 -1.88
CA ARG A 17 -8.67 -3.81 -1.49
C ARG A 17 -9.01 -3.22 -0.13
N GLU A 18 -8.15 -3.42 0.86
CA GLU A 18 -8.37 -2.87 2.19
C GLU A 18 -8.39 -1.33 2.17
N LEU A 19 -7.53 -0.70 1.37
CA LEU A 19 -7.54 0.75 1.21
C LEU A 19 -8.87 1.25 0.60
N GLN A 20 -9.41 0.55 -0.40
CA GLN A 20 -10.71 0.86 -1.00
C GLN A 20 -11.85 0.72 0.02
N ASP A 21 -11.85 -0.35 0.82
CA ASP A 21 -12.83 -0.56 1.89
C ASP A 21 -12.76 0.54 2.95
N ILE A 22 -11.56 0.98 3.32
CA ILE A 22 -11.36 2.09 4.26
C ILE A 22 -11.93 3.39 3.68
N LEU A 23 -11.64 3.70 2.42
CA LEU A 23 -12.17 4.90 1.76
C LEU A 23 -13.70 4.87 1.69
N GLN A 24 -14.29 3.71 1.36
CA GLN A 24 -15.74 3.55 1.33
C GLN A 24 -16.35 3.73 2.72
N GLN A 25 -15.71 3.17 3.76
CA GLN A 25 -16.14 3.39 5.13
C GLN A 25 -16.09 4.87 5.47
N MET A 26 -14.96 5.57 5.23
CA MET A 26 -14.78 6.99 5.54
C MET A 26 -15.79 7.93 4.89
N GLN A 27 -16.39 7.53 3.77
CA GLN A 27 -17.44 8.29 3.09
C GLN A 27 -18.83 8.10 3.72
N SER A 28 -18.99 7.12 4.62
CA SER A 28 -20.21 6.94 5.41
C SER A 28 -20.37 8.06 6.43
N SER A 29 -21.56 8.69 6.43
CA SER A 29 -21.92 9.76 7.36
C SER A 29 -22.08 9.34 8.82
N GLU A 30 -21.95 8.04 9.12
CA GLU A 30 -22.13 7.47 10.46
C GLU A 30 -20.82 7.28 11.24
N LEU A 31 -19.66 7.61 10.65
CA LEU A 31 -18.37 7.48 11.33
C LEU A 31 -18.09 8.63 12.29
N GLY A 32 -17.89 8.29 13.56
CA GLY A 32 -17.36 9.21 14.55
C GLY A 32 -15.90 9.61 14.28
N ILE A 33 -15.48 10.77 14.81
CA ILE A 33 -14.12 11.33 14.68
C ILE A 33 -13.00 10.36 15.10
N ASP A 34 -13.21 9.61 16.18
CA ASP A 34 -12.21 8.65 16.66
C ASP A 34 -12.02 7.50 15.67
N ALA A 35 -13.11 7.04 15.06
CA ALA A 35 -13.08 6.00 14.03
C ALA A 35 -12.42 6.51 12.74
N LEU A 36 -12.70 7.75 12.33
CA LEU A 36 -12.00 8.41 11.22
C LEU A 36 -10.48 8.45 11.45
N THR A 37 -10.04 8.83 12.65
CA THR A 37 -8.61 8.90 12.99
C THR A 37 -7.95 7.53 12.87
N SER A 38 -8.58 6.48 13.39
CA SER A 38 -8.06 5.11 13.30
C SER A 38 -8.00 4.61 11.84
N LYS A 39 -9.03 4.90 11.04
CA LYS A 39 -9.09 4.53 9.62
C LYS A 39 -8.02 5.26 8.80
N LEU A 40 -7.78 6.54 9.10
CA LEU A 40 -6.74 7.33 8.47
C LEU A 40 -5.34 6.75 8.76
N GLN A 41 -5.07 6.39 10.02
CA GLN A 41 -3.80 5.74 10.40
C GLN A 41 -3.59 4.45 9.62
N ARG A 42 -4.62 3.59 9.54
CA ARG A 42 -4.55 2.33 8.79
C ARG A 42 -4.31 2.56 7.30
N ALA A 43 -5.00 3.53 6.70
CA ALA A 43 -4.78 3.90 5.30
C ALA A 43 -3.34 4.36 5.04
N SER A 44 -2.75 5.14 5.96
CA SER A 44 -1.35 5.55 5.89
C SER A 44 -0.40 4.35 5.88
N THR A 45 -0.61 3.37 6.78
CA THR A 45 0.22 2.16 6.83
C THR A 45 0.13 1.34 5.53
N LEU A 46 -1.07 1.23 4.95
CA LEU A 46 -1.29 0.55 3.68
C LEU A 46 -0.61 1.27 2.51
N LEU A 47 -0.64 2.61 2.49
CA LEU A 47 0.05 3.40 1.49
C LEU A 47 1.56 3.20 1.54
N ASP A 48 2.15 3.23 2.75
CA ASP A 48 3.58 2.98 2.94
C ASP A 48 3.98 1.58 2.44
N PHE A 49 3.17 0.57 2.76
CA PHE A 49 3.38 -0.79 2.27
C PHE A 49 3.33 -0.87 0.73
N CYS A 50 2.31 -0.28 0.11
CA CYS A 50 2.16 -0.25 -1.33
C CYS A 50 3.33 0.46 -2.02
N GLN A 51 3.78 1.59 -1.46
CA GLN A 51 4.91 2.33 -2.00
C GLN A 51 6.22 1.53 -1.90
N GLN A 52 6.49 0.89 -0.77
CA GLN A 52 7.67 0.03 -0.61
C GLN A 52 7.67 -1.13 -1.62
N ARG A 53 6.52 -1.76 -1.85
CA ARG A 53 6.36 -2.83 -2.84
C ARG A 53 6.68 -2.32 -4.25
N LEU A 54 6.12 -1.17 -4.64
CA LEU A 54 6.36 -0.57 -5.97
C LEU A 54 7.85 -0.24 -6.17
N THR A 55 8.47 0.45 -5.22
CA THR A 55 9.90 0.80 -5.29
C THR A 55 10.78 -0.44 -5.39
N LYS A 56 10.47 -1.49 -4.63
CA LYS A 56 11.21 -2.75 -4.68
C LYS A 56 11.05 -3.44 -6.04
N THR A 57 9.82 -3.53 -6.55
CA THR A 57 9.56 -4.12 -7.86
C THR A 57 10.23 -3.32 -8.97
N GLU A 58 10.20 -1.99 -8.92
CA GLU A 58 10.91 -1.14 -9.88
C GLU A 58 12.42 -1.41 -9.86
N ALA A 59 13.04 -1.46 -8.68
CA ALA A 59 14.46 -1.78 -8.55
C ALA A 59 14.81 -3.18 -9.09
N GLU A 60 13.96 -4.18 -8.85
CA GLU A 60 14.12 -5.54 -9.39
C GLU A 60 14.00 -5.56 -10.92
N VAL A 61 13.02 -4.85 -11.48
CA VAL A 61 12.85 -4.72 -12.95
C VAL A 61 14.07 -4.06 -13.57
N GLN A 62 14.54 -2.94 -13.01
CA GLN A 62 15.75 -2.26 -13.48
C GLN A 62 16.98 -3.17 -13.43
N ALA A 63 17.16 -3.91 -12.33
CA ALA A 63 18.26 -4.87 -12.20
C ALA A 63 18.18 -6.02 -13.24
N VAL A 64 16.97 -6.47 -13.60
CA VAL A 64 16.77 -7.48 -14.65
C VAL A 64 17.08 -6.91 -16.03
N LEU A 65 16.58 -5.70 -16.36
CA LEU A 65 16.86 -5.04 -17.63
C LEU A 65 18.36 -4.84 -17.84
N LYS A 66 19.07 -4.38 -16.80
CA LYS A 66 20.53 -4.30 -16.75
C LYS A 66 21.23 -5.61 -17.10
N ARG A 67 20.81 -6.70 -16.45
CA ARG A 67 21.40 -8.03 -16.67
C ARG A 67 21.14 -8.57 -18.07
N LEU A 68 20.04 -8.18 -18.68
CA LEU A 68 19.68 -8.56 -20.04
C LEU A 68 20.39 -7.70 -21.10
N GLY A 69 21.12 -6.66 -20.70
CA GLY A 69 21.75 -5.72 -21.63
C GLY A 69 20.70 -4.94 -22.45
N LEU A 70 19.50 -4.75 -21.89
CA LEU A 70 18.42 -3.96 -22.49
C LEU A 70 18.45 -2.51 -21.98
N GLU A 71 19.57 -2.08 -21.38
CA GLU A 71 19.86 -0.69 -21.01
C GLU A 71 20.34 0.09 -22.25
N ASP A 72 19.56 0.09 -23.33
CA ASP A 72 19.75 0.96 -24.51
C ASP A 72 18.34 1.46 -24.91
N ALA A 73 18.05 2.74 -25.18
CA ALA A 73 18.89 3.81 -25.70
C ALA A 73 18.36 5.19 -25.27
N GLU A 74 19.27 6.08 -24.87
CA GLU A 74 19.17 7.50 -25.25
C GLU A 74 19.85 7.70 -26.62
#